data_AF-A0A5C1E8T0-F1
#
_entry.id   AF-A0A5C1E8T0-F1
#
_cell.length_a   1.000
_cell.length_b   1.000
_cell.length_c   1.000
_cell.angle_alpha   90.00
_cell.angle_beta   90.00
_cell.angle_gamma   90.00
#
_symmetry.space_group_name_H-M   'P 1'
#
loop_
_entity.id
_entity.type
_entity.pdbx_description
1 polymer ?
#
loop_
_entity_poly.entity_id
_entity_poly.type
_entity_poly.pdbx_seq_one_letter_code
_entity_poly.pdbx_strand_id
1 'polypeptide(L)'
;MSAHPPAPRHRLWQITGRSCGLPEDWHARLVARLGQRPRRLGTWTELALYGALDCMADVAARGGVGSADSTANPPIGTPSSPSALLCAQLYAPLPPAARLRVSSVRGSAAAIGAGLDQFAEGWVLPFTFMQTLPSQLLAALARALGWQGDGSFVASADPLQSLALACAGAPAAGVLWGRVDELPEPNSLWLRLEALSGAEGAASAGKGREGGGVEGGVEDIAAACAVPLPAVCTFRPLRATDLANPALALLRWGPAGLEGGFSD
;
A
#
# COMPACT_ATOMS: atom_id res chain seq x y z
N MET A 1 30.16 -25.82 14.86
CA MET A 1 29.36 -24.84 15.64
C MET A 1 28.35 -24.21 14.69
N SER A 2 27.13 -24.73 14.62
CA SER A 2 26.08 -24.13 13.79
C SER A 2 25.49 -22.94 14.53
N ALA A 3 25.83 -21.73 14.10
CA ALA A 3 25.20 -20.52 14.63
C ALA A 3 23.71 -20.56 14.29
N HIS A 4 22.86 -20.59 15.32
CA HIS A 4 21.43 -20.46 15.15
C HIS A 4 21.15 -19.07 14.56
N PRO A 5 20.40 -18.94 13.46
CA PRO A 5 20.07 -17.63 12.93
C PRO A 5 19.30 -16.84 14.00
N PRO A 6 19.57 -15.54 14.17
CA PRO A 6 18.84 -14.73 15.13
C PRO A 6 17.35 -14.78 14.83
N ALA A 7 16.53 -14.87 15.87
CA ALA A 7 15.08 -14.89 15.73
C ALA A 7 14.59 -13.66 14.94
N PRO A 8 13.57 -13.81 14.08
CA PRO A 8 13.05 -12.70 13.29
C PRO A 8 12.57 -11.57 14.21
N ARG A 9 13.14 -10.37 14.04
CA ARG A 9 12.75 -9.19 14.81
C ARG A 9 11.37 -8.72 14.36
N HIS A 10 10.44 -8.65 15.31
CA HIS A 10 9.16 -8.00 15.11
C HIS A 10 9.36 -6.50 15.02
N ARG A 11 8.80 -5.87 13.99
CA ARG A 11 8.74 -4.41 13.89
C ARG A 11 7.31 -3.95 14.07
N LEU A 12 7.16 -2.90 14.85
CA LEU A 12 5.92 -2.16 14.94
C LEU A 12 5.84 -1.20 13.76
N TRP A 13 4.65 -1.11 13.17
CA TRP A 13 4.39 -0.29 11.99
C TRP A 13 3.35 0.76 12.33
N GLN A 14 3.59 1.99 11.90
CA GLN A 14 2.62 3.08 12.00
C GLN A 14 2.04 3.35 10.62
N ILE A 15 0.72 3.52 10.54
CA ILE A 15 0.06 3.99 9.32
C ILE A 15 0.23 5.51 9.26
N THR A 16 1.03 5.99 8.30
CA THR A 16 1.29 7.44 8.12
C THR A 16 0.51 8.03 6.96
N GLY A 17 -0.11 7.20 6.12
CA GLY A 17 -1.02 7.65 5.06
C GLY A 17 -1.93 6.54 4.58
N ARG A 18 -3.09 6.95 4.04
CA ARG A 18 -4.09 6.03 3.48
C ARG A 18 -4.82 6.65 2.29
N SER A 19 -5.25 5.78 1.38
CA SER A 19 -6.29 6.07 0.38
C SER A 19 -7.28 4.92 0.43
N CYS A 20 -8.55 5.23 0.58
CA CYS A 20 -9.62 4.24 0.60
C CYS A 20 -10.83 4.76 -0.16
N GLY A 21 -11.39 3.89 -0.99
CA GLY A 21 -12.51 4.23 -1.87
C GLY A 21 -12.07 5.01 -3.11
N LEU A 22 -12.97 5.00 -4.10
CA LEU A 22 -12.81 5.78 -5.33
C LEU A 22 -13.98 6.75 -5.41
N PRO A 23 -13.72 8.06 -5.52
CA PRO A 23 -14.80 9.00 -5.84
C PRO A 23 -15.29 8.73 -7.27
N GLU A 24 -16.52 9.13 -7.56
CA GLU A 24 -17.12 8.93 -8.89
C GLU A 24 -16.29 9.56 -10.02
N ASP A 25 -15.62 10.69 -9.74
CA ASP A 25 -14.78 11.43 -10.67
C ASP A 25 -13.28 11.08 -10.59
N TRP A 26 -12.90 9.93 -10.00
CA TRP A 26 -11.49 9.56 -9.75
C TRP A 26 -10.58 9.69 -10.97
N HIS A 27 -11.07 9.32 -12.16
CA HIS A 27 -10.28 9.39 -13.38
C HIS A 27 -10.04 10.85 -13.83
N ALA A 28 -11.05 11.73 -13.70
CA ALA A 28 -10.86 13.16 -13.98
C ALA A 28 -9.85 13.79 -13.02
N ARG A 29 -9.93 13.42 -11.73
CA ARG A 29 -8.96 13.84 -10.71
C ARG A 29 -7.56 13.32 -11.02
N LEU A 30 -7.42 12.07 -11.49
CA LEU A 30 -6.13 11.52 -11.92
C LEU A 30 -5.53 12.32 -13.08
N VAL A 31 -6.32 12.63 -14.11
CA VAL A 31 -5.87 13.43 -15.26
C VAL A 31 -5.40 14.81 -14.82
N ALA A 32 -6.16 15.47 -13.93
CA ALA A 32 -5.77 16.76 -13.37
C ALA A 32 -4.45 16.66 -12.59
N ARG A 33 -4.28 15.61 -11.78
CA ARG A 33 -3.05 15.36 -11.00
C ARG A 33 -1.83 15.11 -11.87
N LEU A 34 -1.97 14.38 -12.98
CA LEU A 34 -0.88 14.07 -13.90
C LEU A 34 -0.62 15.18 -14.93
N GLY A 35 -1.48 16.20 -15.00
CA GLY A 35 -1.43 17.29 -15.98
C GLY A 35 -1.76 16.87 -17.42
N GLN A 36 -1.90 15.57 -17.69
CA GLN A 36 -2.27 15.02 -18.99
C GLN A 36 -2.92 13.65 -18.81
N ARG A 37 -3.71 13.25 -19.81
CA ARG A 37 -4.27 11.90 -19.86
C ARG A 37 -3.16 10.86 -20.02
N PRO A 38 -3.09 9.83 -19.16
CA PRO A 38 -2.17 8.72 -19.36
C PRO A 38 -2.39 8.10 -20.74
N ARG A 39 -1.33 8.05 -21.54
CA ARG A 39 -1.38 7.30 -22.80
C ARG A 39 -0.88 5.90 -22.51
N ARG A 40 -1.53 4.90 -23.11
CA ARG A 40 -1.07 3.50 -23.10
C ARG A 40 -1.20 2.76 -21.77
N LEU A 41 -1.80 3.36 -20.74
CA LEU A 41 -2.12 2.67 -19.50
C LEU A 41 -3.53 2.06 -19.61
N GLY A 42 -3.72 0.89 -19.01
CA GLY A 42 -5.05 0.31 -18.82
C GLY A 42 -5.68 0.83 -17.53
N THR A 43 -7.01 0.73 -17.41
CA THR A 43 -7.80 1.19 -16.26
C THR A 43 -7.22 0.69 -14.93
N TRP A 44 -6.88 -0.60 -14.82
CA TRP A 44 -6.22 -1.15 -13.62
C TRP A 44 -4.96 -0.40 -13.17
N THR A 45 -4.11 0.04 -14.12
CA THR A 45 -2.92 0.83 -13.79
C THR A 45 -3.28 2.26 -13.40
N GLU A 46 -4.29 2.84 -14.02
CA GLU A 46 -4.80 4.17 -13.67
C GLU A 46 -5.39 4.19 -12.25
N LEU A 47 -6.13 3.16 -11.88
CA LEU A 47 -6.63 2.95 -10.51
C LEU A 47 -5.49 2.90 -9.50
N ALA A 48 -4.42 2.15 -9.80
CA ALA A 48 -3.25 2.06 -8.96
C ALA A 48 -2.56 3.42 -8.79
N LEU A 49 -2.37 4.15 -9.89
CA LEU A 49 -1.78 5.49 -9.86
C LEU A 49 -2.61 6.45 -9.02
N TYR A 50 -3.93 6.47 -9.22
CA TYR A 50 -4.82 7.37 -8.47
C TYR A 50 -4.69 7.14 -6.97
N GLY A 51 -4.88 5.90 -6.52
CA GLY A 51 -4.87 5.56 -5.09
C GLY A 51 -3.49 5.77 -4.44
N ALA A 52 -2.39 5.47 -5.14
CA ALA A 52 -1.05 5.72 -4.64
C ALA A 52 -0.78 7.23 -4.45
N LEU A 53 -1.13 8.05 -5.44
CA LEU A 53 -0.99 9.50 -5.36
C LEU A 53 -1.88 10.09 -4.26
N ASP A 54 -3.11 9.58 -4.11
CA ASP A 54 -4.02 10.02 -3.06
C ASP A 54 -3.47 9.69 -1.66
N CYS A 55 -2.93 8.48 -1.49
CA CYS A 55 -2.28 8.06 -0.25
C CYS A 55 -1.10 8.98 0.11
N MET A 56 -0.25 9.31 -0.86
CA MET A 56 0.88 10.22 -0.61
C MET A 56 0.45 11.68 -0.39
N ALA A 57 -0.72 12.08 -0.90
CA ALA A 57 -1.34 13.37 -0.58
C ALA A 57 -1.79 13.40 0.89
N ASP A 58 -2.41 12.32 1.38
CA ASP A 58 -2.79 12.17 2.79
C ASP A 58 -1.55 12.19 3.72
N VAL A 59 -0.44 11.55 3.32
CA VAL A 59 0.85 11.65 4.05
C VAL A 59 1.31 13.11 4.13
N ALA A 60 1.32 13.83 3.01
CA ALA A 60 1.75 15.22 2.97
C ALA A 60 0.87 16.13 3.84
N ALA A 61 -0.45 15.94 3.77
CA ALA A 61 -1.41 16.69 4.58
C ALA A 61 -1.22 16.46 6.09
N ARG A 62 -0.85 15.24 6.51
CA ARG A 62 -0.56 14.91 7.91
C ARG A 62 0.79 15.44 8.38
N GLY A 63 1.81 15.45 7.51
CA GLY A 63 3.15 15.97 7.82
C GLY A 63 3.22 17.50 7.91
N GLY A 64 2.30 18.22 7.25
CA GLY A 64 2.26 19.69 7.24
C GLY A 64 1.76 20.35 8.53
N VAL A 65 1.32 19.59 9.54
CA VAL A 65 0.75 20.13 10.79
C VAL A 65 1.83 20.42 11.86
N GLY A 66 3.13 20.35 11.55
CA GLY A 66 4.18 20.48 12.57
C GLY A 66 5.58 20.91 12.12
N SER A 67 5.76 21.64 11.03
CA SER A 67 7.09 22.15 10.65
C SER A 67 7.06 23.60 10.20
N ALA A 68 6.99 24.51 11.17
CA ALA A 68 7.41 25.89 11.01
C ALA A 68 8.89 25.99 11.38
N ASP A 69 9.78 25.43 10.56
CA ASP A 69 11.18 25.87 10.43
C ASP A 69 11.92 24.99 9.41
N SER A 70 11.97 25.43 8.15
CA SER A 70 13.13 25.14 7.30
C SER A 70 13.12 26.00 6.04
N THR A 71 13.73 27.19 6.14
CA THR A 71 14.33 27.87 4.99
C THR A 71 15.57 27.10 4.56
N ALA A 72 15.42 26.16 3.63
CA ALA A 72 16.53 25.54 2.93
C ALA A 72 16.33 25.67 1.41
N ASN A 73 17.26 26.38 0.78
CA ASN A 73 17.34 26.67 -0.65
C ASN A 73 17.35 25.37 -1.49
N PRO A 74 16.60 25.26 -2.60
CA PRO A 74 16.66 24.09 -3.45
C PRO A 74 17.93 24.08 -4.32
N PRO A 75 18.55 22.90 -4.57
CA PRO A 75 19.65 22.76 -5.52
C PRO A 75 19.16 22.97 -6.96
N ILE A 76 19.91 23.78 -7.71
CA ILE A 76 19.67 24.09 -9.12
C ILE A 76 20.03 22.85 -9.96
N GLY A 77 18.99 22.13 -10.37
CA GLY A 77 19.03 21.06 -11.36
C GLY A 77 17.64 20.88 -11.94
N THR A 78 17.30 21.69 -12.94
CA THR A 78 15.94 21.83 -13.49
C THR A 78 15.48 20.58 -14.24
N PRO A 79 14.34 19.95 -13.87
CA PRO A 79 13.53 19.20 -14.82
C PRO A 79 12.77 20.18 -15.71
N SER A 80 12.91 20.05 -17.04
CA SER A 80 12.44 20.99 -18.06
C SER A 80 10.93 21.00 -18.32
N SER A 81 10.10 20.52 -17.39
CA SER A 81 8.65 20.48 -17.56
C SER A 81 7.91 21.09 -16.35
N PRO A 82 7.15 22.19 -16.55
CA PRO A 82 6.39 22.83 -15.47
C PRO A 82 5.32 21.91 -14.85
N SER A 83 4.79 20.93 -15.60
CA SER A 83 3.86 19.93 -15.07
C SER A 83 4.53 18.95 -14.10
N ALA A 84 5.80 18.59 -14.34
CA ALA A 84 6.53 17.68 -13.44
C ALA A 84 6.87 18.34 -12.11
N LEU A 85 7.12 19.65 -12.11
CA LEU A 85 7.36 20.44 -10.90
C LEU A 85 6.09 20.54 -10.03
N LEU A 86 4.91 20.76 -10.64
CA LEU A 86 3.65 20.80 -9.90
C LEU A 86 3.30 19.43 -9.29
N CYS A 87 3.45 18.33 -10.03
CA CYS A 87 3.17 17.00 -9.50
C CYS A 87 4.11 16.64 -8.33
N ALA A 88 5.42 16.92 -8.45
CA ALA A 88 6.38 16.61 -7.40
C ALA A 88 6.20 17.47 -6.13
N GLN A 89 5.61 18.66 -6.26
CA GLN A 89 5.34 19.57 -5.14
C GLN A 89 4.06 19.22 -4.36
N LEU A 90 3.15 18.44 -4.93
CA LEU A 90 1.84 18.15 -4.33
C LEU A 90 1.83 16.91 -3.42
N TYR A 91 2.87 16.07 -3.46
CA TYR A 91 2.92 14.82 -2.72
C TYR A 91 4.22 14.69 -1.92
N ALA A 92 4.15 14.08 -0.75
CA ALA A 92 5.36 13.66 -0.05
C ALA A 92 6.07 12.61 -0.93
N PRO A 93 7.36 12.77 -1.25
CA PRO A 93 8.07 11.77 -2.05
C PRO A 93 8.16 10.45 -1.27
N LEU A 94 7.93 9.33 -1.96
CA LEU A 94 8.18 8.03 -1.36
C LEU A 94 9.71 7.86 -1.19
N PRO A 95 10.24 7.59 0.01
CA PRO A 95 11.68 7.46 0.20
C PRO A 95 12.26 6.40 -0.75
N PRO A 96 13.46 6.61 -1.37
CA PRO A 96 14.03 5.65 -2.31
C PRO A 96 14.23 4.26 -1.69
N ALA A 97 14.57 4.21 -0.41
CA ALA A 97 14.72 2.96 0.31
C ALA A 97 13.39 2.32 0.70
N ALA A 98 12.23 3.00 0.58
CA ALA A 98 10.95 2.39 0.91
C ALA A 98 10.58 1.31 -0.12
N ARG A 99 9.89 0.28 0.34
CA ARG A 99 9.43 -0.83 -0.49
C ARG A 99 8.05 -0.52 -1.08
N LEU A 100 7.85 -0.81 -2.36
CA LEU A 100 6.56 -0.75 -3.03
C LEU A 100 5.99 -2.15 -3.24
N ARG A 101 4.76 -2.40 -2.81
CA ARG A 101 4.05 -3.66 -3.07
C ARG A 101 2.65 -3.38 -3.56
N VAL A 102 2.29 -4.03 -4.65
CA VAL A 102 0.92 -3.99 -5.18
C VAL A 102 0.36 -5.38 -5.15
N SER A 103 -0.81 -5.55 -4.55
CA SER A 103 -1.55 -6.79 -4.57
C SER A 103 -2.87 -6.62 -5.31
N SER A 104 -3.38 -7.74 -5.80
CA SER A 104 -4.67 -7.81 -6.48
C SER A 104 -5.18 -9.23 -6.39
N VAL A 105 -6.50 -9.40 -6.33
CA VAL A 105 -7.11 -10.74 -6.40
C VAL A 105 -7.07 -11.24 -7.84
N ARG A 106 -7.31 -10.35 -8.80
CA ARG A 106 -7.55 -10.70 -10.20
C ARG A 106 -6.47 -10.19 -11.16
N GLY A 107 -5.54 -9.37 -10.68
CA GLY A 107 -4.57 -8.65 -11.49
C GLY A 107 -5.25 -7.83 -12.58
N SER A 108 -4.68 -7.87 -13.78
CA SER A 108 -5.18 -7.24 -14.99
C SER A 108 -6.25 -8.07 -15.72
N ALA A 109 -7.06 -8.84 -15.00
CA ALA A 109 -8.05 -9.77 -15.58
C ALA A 109 -8.94 -9.15 -16.67
N ALA A 110 -9.37 -7.90 -16.49
CA ALA A 110 -10.18 -7.20 -17.50
C ALA A 110 -9.42 -7.03 -18.83
N ALA A 111 -8.18 -6.54 -18.77
CA ALA A 111 -7.32 -6.38 -19.93
C ALA A 111 -6.93 -7.72 -20.57
N ILE A 112 -6.73 -8.77 -19.76
CA ILE A 112 -6.50 -10.14 -20.25
C ILE A 112 -7.73 -10.63 -21.01
N GLY A 113 -8.93 -10.48 -20.45
CA GLY A 113 -10.19 -10.87 -21.10
C GLY A 113 -10.38 -10.16 -22.45
N ALA A 114 -10.26 -8.84 -22.47
CA ALA A 114 -10.36 -8.06 -23.70
C ALA A 114 -9.30 -8.44 -24.75
N GLY A 115 -8.09 -8.80 -24.32
CA GLY A 115 -7.05 -9.33 -25.21
C GLY A 115 -7.41 -10.69 -25.81
N LEU A 116 -8.02 -11.57 -25.02
CA LEU A 116 -8.49 -12.88 -25.50
C LEU A 116 -9.67 -12.74 -26.47
N ASP A 117 -10.59 -11.82 -26.21
CA ASP A 117 -11.71 -11.53 -27.13
C ASP A 117 -11.19 -11.02 -28.49
N GLN A 118 -10.24 -10.08 -28.48
CA GLN A 118 -9.58 -9.60 -29.69
C GLN A 118 -8.85 -10.73 -30.43
N PHE A 119 -8.18 -11.63 -29.71
CA PHE A 119 -7.53 -12.78 -30.32
C PHE A 119 -8.54 -13.73 -30.96
N ALA A 120 -9.69 -13.98 -30.31
CA ALA A 120 -10.77 -14.79 -30.86
C ALA A 120 -11.38 -14.19 -32.14
N GLU A 121 -11.37 -12.87 -32.26
CA GLU A 121 -11.74 -12.13 -33.48
C GLU A 121 -10.65 -12.15 -34.58
N GLY A 122 -9.50 -12.81 -34.34
CA GLY A 122 -8.42 -12.97 -35.32
C GLY A 122 -7.38 -11.84 -35.29
N TRP A 123 -7.36 -10.98 -34.27
CA TRP A 123 -6.35 -9.94 -34.13
C TRP A 123 -5.01 -10.54 -33.67
N VAL A 124 -3.93 -10.23 -34.38
CA VAL A 124 -2.58 -10.64 -34.00
C VAL A 124 -1.98 -9.60 -33.05
N LEU A 125 -1.58 -10.02 -31.84
CA LEU A 125 -0.88 -9.20 -30.83
C LEU A 125 -1.65 -7.93 -30.41
N PRO A 126 -2.81 -8.10 -29.74
CA PRO A 126 -3.58 -6.96 -29.27
C PRO A 126 -2.76 -6.08 -28.33
N PHE A 127 -2.78 -4.76 -28.57
CA PHE A 127 -2.09 -3.77 -27.74
C PHE A 127 -2.47 -3.91 -26.26
N THR A 128 -3.73 -4.29 -26.01
CA THR A 128 -4.32 -4.60 -24.70
C THR A 128 -3.49 -5.62 -23.92
N PHE A 129 -2.87 -6.60 -24.60
CA PHE A 129 -2.00 -7.60 -23.96
C PHE A 129 -0.80 -6.95 -23.25
N MET A 130 -0.18 -5.93 -23.83
CA MET A 130 0.93 -5.24 -23.16
C MET A 130 0.49 -4.56 -21.88
N GLN A 131 -0.76 -4.09 -21.81
CA GLN A 131 -1.33 -3.41 -20.64
C GLN A 131 -1.63 -4.38 -19.49
N THR A 132 -1.49 -5.69 -19.71
CA THR A 132 -1.73 -6.71 -18.67
C THR A 132 -0.54 -6.88 -17.73
N LEU A 133 0.65 -6.37 -18.08
CA LEU A 133 1.89 -6.68 -17.39
C LEU A 133 2.03 -5.89 -16.08
N PRO A 134 2.18 -6.55 -14.91
CA PRO A 134 2.39 -5.86 -13.64
C PRO A 134 3.66 -4.99 -13.62
N SER A 135 4.66 -5.32 -14.44
CA SER A 135 5.88 -4.51 -14.58
C SER A 135 5.59 -3.12 -15.14
N GLN A 136 4.62 -2.97 -16.04
CA GLN A 136 4.22 -1.66 -16.57
C GLN A 136 3.54 -0.82 -15.48
N LEU A 137 2.70 -1.44 -14.65
CA LEU A 137 2.09 -0.78 -13.49
C LEU A 137 3.16 -0.27 -12.52
N LEU A 138 4.13 -1.11 -12.17
CA LEU A 138 5.21 -0.73 -11.26
C LEU A 138 6.08 0.39 -11.84
N ALA A 139 6.40 0.34 -13.13
CA ALA A 139 7.13 1.40 -13.82
C ALA A 139 6.34 2.72 -13.84
N ALA A 140 5.03 2.67 -14.06
CA ALA A 140 4.16 3.84 -14.03
C ALA A 140 4.13 4.47 -12.63
N LEU A 141 3.98 3.66 -11.58
CA LEU A 141 4.02 4.11 -10.18
C LEU A 141 5.38 4.72 -9.82
N ALA A 142 6.47 4.04 -10.15
CA ALA A 142 7.83 4.54 -9.91
C ALA A 142 8.03 5.93 -10.53
N ARG A 143 7.61 6.10 -11.79
CA ARG A 143 7.68 7.39 -12.48
C ARG A 143 6.79 8.45 -11.82
N ALA A 144 5.54 8.13 -11.50
CA ALA A 144 4.58 9.08 -10.94
C ALA A 144 4.95 9.54 -9.52
N LEU A 145 5.56 8.64 -8.73
CA LEU A 145 5.98 8.90 -7.35
C LEU A 145 7.41 9.45 -7.25
N GLY A 146 8.13 9.58 -8.38
CA GLY A 146 9.56 9.91 -8.38
C GLY A 146 10.41 8.89 -7.61
N TRP A 147 9.95 7.64 -7.52
CA TRP A 147 10.51 6.61 -6.67
C TRP A 147 11.37 5.61 -7.47
N GLN A 148 12.42 5.12 -6.84
CA GLN A 148 13.30 4.07 -7.35
C GLN A 148 13.62 3.12 -6.20
N GLY A 149 13.35 1.83 -6.34
CA GLY A 149 13.62 0.87 -5.27
C GLY A 149 13.04 -0.53 -5.52
N ASP A 150 12.85 -1.26 -4.42
CA ASP A 150 12.29 -2.62 -4.42
C ASP A 150 10.76 -2.59 -4.60
N GLY A 151 10.31 -3.02 -5.77
CA GLY A 151 8.91 -3.04 -6.19
C GLY A 151 8.49 -4.45 -6.59
N SER A 152 7.32 -4.91 -6.14
CA SER A 152 6.78 -6.18 -6.62
C SER A 152 5.27 -6.20 -6.64
N PHE A 153 4.75 -7.12 -7.45
CA PHE A 153 3.33 -7.43 -7.55
C PHE A 153 3.04 -8.80 -6.93
N VAL A 154 1.91 -8.93 -6.24
CA VAL A 154 1.46 -10.17 -5.60
C VAL A 154 0.00 -10.43 -5.93
N ALA A 155 -0.27 -11.53 -6.64
CA ALA A 155 -1.64 -12.04 -6.74
C ALA A 155 -2.02 -12.69 -5.40
N SER A 156 -3.01 -12.13 -4.70
CA SER A 156 -3.47 -12.65 -3.41
C SER A 156 -4.93 -12.32 -3.19
N ALA A 157 -5.73 -13.31 -2.79
CA ALA A 157 -7.09 -13.12 -2.31
C ALA A 157 -7.11 -12.53 -0.89
N ASP A 158 -6.10 -12.87 -0.08
CA ASP A 158 -5.96 -12.43 1.31
C ASP A 158 -5.14 -11.12 1.37
N PRO A 159 -5.80 -10.00 1.73
CA PRO A 159 -5.13 -8.71 1.90
C PRO A 159 -4.13 -8.71 3.04
N LEU A 160 -4.47 -9.33 4.18
CA LEU A 160 -3.66 -9.29 5.38
C LEU A 160 -2.37 -10.06 5.20
N GLN A 161 -2.45 -11.22 4.54
CA GLN A 161 -1.26 -12.00 4.16
C GLN A 161 -0.37 -11.21 3.19
N SER A 162 -0.96 -10.56 2.19
CA SER A 162 -0.19 -9.75 1.22
C SER A 162 0.49 -8.55 1.89
N LEU A 163 -0.17 -7.93 2.87
CA LEU A 163 0.37 -6.82 3.65
C LEU A 163 1.48 -7.29 4.59
N ALA A 164 1.27 -8.42 5.28
CA ALA A 164 2.29 -9.04 6.12
C ALA A 164 3.56 -9.37 5.32
N LEU A 165 3.40 -9.90 4.09
CA LEU A 165 4.51 -10.15 3.17
C LEU A 165 5.20 -8.85 2.74
N ALA A 166 4.45 -7.76 2.54
CA ALA A 166 5.03 -6.46 2.21
C ALA A 166 5.93 -5.94 3.34
N CYS A 167 5.47 -6.07 4.59
CA CYS A 167 6.20 -5.69 5.80
C CYS A 167 7.38 -6.62 6.14
N ALA A 168 7.31 -7.90 5.74
CA ALA A 168 8.33 -8.89 6.06
C ALA A 168 9.69 -8.52 5.42
N GLY A 169 10.68 -8.23 6.26
CA GLY A 169 12.01 -7.80 5.79
C GLY A 169 12.00 -6.44 5.08
N ALA A 170 10.96 -5.62 5.29
CA ALA A 170 10.94 -4.27 4.75
C ALA A 170 12.02 -3.40 5.40
N PRO A 171 12.57 -2.43 4.67
CA PRO A 171 13.55 -1.48 5.20
C PRO A 171 12.91 -0.51 6.21
N ALA A 172 13.75 0.19 6.99
CA ALA A 172 13.28 1.18 7.97
C ALA A 172 12.56 2.37 7.32
N ALA A 173 12.92 2.69 6.06
CA ALA A 173 12.22 3.68 5.24
C ALA A 173 10.75 3.33 4.99
N GLY A 174 10.39 2.07 5.19
CA GLY A 174 9.02 1.60 5.29
C GLY A 174 8.45 1.02 4.02
N VAL A 175 7.11 0.98 3.95
CA VAL A 175 6.35 0.31 2.90
C VAL A 175 5.27 1.23 2.35
N LEU A 176 5.08 1.20 1.04
CA LEU A 176 3.83 1.61 0.38
C LEU A 176 3.18 0.34 -0.18
N TRP A 177 2.05 -0.03 0.40
CA TRP A 177 1.29 -1.21 0.01
C TRP A 177 -0.04 -0.77 -0.60
N GLY A 178 -0.37 -1.32 -1.77
CA GLY A 178 -1.62 -1.06 -2.47
C GLY A 178 -2.33 -2.35 -2.82
N ARG A 179 -3.66 -2.39 -2.67
CA ARG A 179 -4.55 -3.41 -3.23
C ARG A 179 -5.39 -2.78 -4.33
N VAL A 180 -5.31 -3.32 -5.54
CA VAL A 180 -5.95 -2.73 -6.72
C VAL A 180 -6.66 -3.81 -7.52
N ASP A 181 -7.96 -3.66 -7.73
CA ASP A 181 -8.78 -4.58 -8.52
C ASP A 181 -9.71 -3.75 -9.42
N GLU A 182 -9.82 -4.13 -10.70
CA GLU A 182 -10.71 -3.46 -11.66
C GLU A 182 -12.12 -4.07 -11.66
N LEU A 183 -12.23 -5.35 -11.28
CA LEU A 183 -13.47 -6.14 -11.35
C LEU A 183 -13.73 -6.87 -10.02
N PRO A 184 -15.01 -7.11 -9.64
CA PRO A 184 -16.23 -6.73 -10.37
C PRO A 184 -16.54 -5.24 -10.32
N GLU A 185 -16.10 -4.57 -9.25
CA GLU A 185 -16.15 -3.12 -9.10
C GLU A 185 -14.73 -2.59 -8.94
N PRO A 186 -14.41 -1.42 -9.51
CA PRO A 186 -13.09 -0.84 -9.39
C PRO A 186 -12.82 -0.49 -7.91
N ASN A 187 -11.64 -0.87 -7.43
CA ASN A 187 -11.16 -0.57 -6.09
C ASN A 187 -9.66 -0.27 -6.11
N SER A 188 -9.25 0.72 -5.33
CA SER A 188 -7.86 1.09 -5.12
C SER A 188 -7.67 1.52 -3.66
N LEU A 189 -7.07 0.64 -2.87
CA LEU A 189 -6.77 0.87 -1.46
C LEU A 189 -5.27 0.94 -1.27
N TRP A 190 -4.78 1.95 -0.55
CA TRP A 190 -3.35 2.14 -0.33
C TRP A 190 -3.06 2.51 1.11
N LEU A 191 -1.94 2.00 1.62
CA LEU A 191 -1.41 2.30 2.94
C LEU A 191 0.08 2.64 2.86
N ARG A 192 0.46 3.75 3.49
CA ARG A 192 1.84 4.09 3.78
C ARG A 192 2.15 3.68 5.22
N LEU A 193 3.19 2.87 5.38
CA LEU A 193 3.60 2.28 6.66
C LEU A 193 5.05 2.62 7.00
N GLU A 194 5.27 3.18 8.17
CA GLU A 194 6.61 3.49 8.69
C GLU A 194 6.96 2.62 9.89
N ALA A 195 8.22 2.20 9.97
CA ALA A 195 8.68 1.45 11.12
C ALA A 195 8.79 2.40 12.32
N LEU A 196 8.17 2.06 13.44
CA LEU A 196 8.32 2.84 14.67
C LEU A 196 9.75 2.69 15.19
N SER A 197 10.48 3.82 15.19
CA SER A 197 11.82 3.91 15.75
C SER A 197 11.73 3.75 17.28
N GLY A 198 12.29 2.67 17.83
CA GLY A 198 12.35 2.45 19.28
C GLY A 198 11.63 1.19 19.79
N ALA A 199 10.90 0.47 18.94
CA ALA A 199 10.22 -0.77 19.34
C ALA A 199 11.11 -2.04 19.27
N GLU A 200 12.43 -1.91 19.31
CA GLU A 200 13.35 -3.05 19.24
C GLU A 200 13.53 -3.79 20.60
N GLY A 201 12.82 -3.42 21.67
CA GLY A 201 13.19 -3.85 23.03
C GLY A 201 12.14 -4.48 23.96
N ALA A 202 10.87 -4.64 23.58
CA ALA A 202 9.83 -5.03 24.56
C ALA A 202 9.06 -6.31 24.20
N ALA A 203 9.78 -7.42 24.00
CA ALA A 203 9.18 -8.75 24.09
C ALA A 203 9.44 -9.33 25.49
N SER A 204 8.78 -8.76 26.51
CA SER A 204 8.65 -9.41 27.82
C SER A 204 7.44 -10.35 27.80
N ALA A 205 7.61 -11.52 28.41
CA ALA A 205 6.70 -12.65 28.38
C ALA A 205 5.30 -12.32 28.94
N GLY A 206 4.30 -12.27 28.07
CA GLY A 206 2.88 -12.29 28.43
C GLY A 206 2.31 -13.69 28.27
N LYS A 207 2.05 -14.36 29.39
CA LYS A 207 1.48 -15.71 29.51
C LYS A 207 0.02 -15.74 29.02
N GLY A 208 -0.37 -16.86 28.43
CA GLY A 208 -1.55 -17.02 27.58
C GLY A 208 -2.91 -16.70 28.19
N ARG A 209 -3.85 -16.36 27.30
CA ARG A 209 -5.28 -16.56 27.51
C ARG A 209 -5.94 -16.79 26.16
N GLU A 210 -6.41 -18.03 25.95
CA GLU A 210 -7.25 -18.43 24.82
C GLU A 210 -8.65 -17.82 24.96
N GLY A 211 -9.26 -17.44 23.83
CA GLY A 211 -10.67 -17.08 23.79
C GLY A 211 -11.13 -16.48 22.45
N GLY A 212 -12.07 -17.18 21.81
CA GLY A 212 -13.10 -16.61 20.94
C GLY A 212 -12.73 -16.37 19.48
N GLY A 213 -13.02 -17.35 18.62
CA GLY A 213 -13.05 -17.15 17.17
C GLY A 213 -14.29 -16.35 16.75
N VAL A 214 -14.08 -15.26 16.01
CA VAL A 214 -15.10 -14.55 15.25
C VAL A 214 -14.65 -14.56 13.80
N GLU A 215 -15.44 -15.18 12.93
CA GLU A 215 -15.25 -15.16 11.49
C GLU A 215 -15.62 -13.75 10.97
N GLY A 216 -14.61 -12.92 10.70
CA GLY A 216 -14.75 -11.61 10.06
C GLY A 216 -14.30 -11.66 8.61
N GLY A 217 -15.25 -11.51 7.69
CA GLY A 217 -15.04 -11.54 6.25
C GLY A 217 -14.41 -10.25 5.69
N VAL A 218 -14.01 -10.32 4.43
CA VAL A 218 -13.27 -9.31 3.63
C VAL A 218 -13.87 -7.88 3.65
N GLU A 219 -15.11 -7.71 4.08
CA GLU A 219 -15.77 -6.41 4.28
C GLU A 219 -15.12 -5.56 5.39
N ASP A 220 -14.41 -6.18 6.34
CA ASP A 220 -13.86 -5.51 7.50
C ASP A 220 -12.70 -4.55 7.21
N ILE A 221 -11.98 -4.67 6.09
CA ILE A 221 -10.83 -3.76 5.81
C ILE A 221 -11.27 -2.45 5.17
N ALA A 222 -12.25 -2.50 4.26
CA ALA A 222 -12.86 -1.29 3.70
C ALA A 222 -13.65 -0.53 4.78
N ALA A 223 -14.37 -1.26 5.64
CA ALA A 223 -15.00 -0.72 6.84
C ALA A 223 -13.96 -0.19 7.85
N ALA A 224 -12.83 -0.90 8.05
CA ALA A 224 -11.75 -0.43 8.92
C ALA A 224 -11.04 0.82 8.38
N CYS A 225 -10.98 1.05 7.07
CA CYS A 225 -10.50 2.33 6.54
C CYS A 225 -11.47 3.49 6.83
N ALA A 226 -12.77 3.22 6.93
CA ALA A 226 -13.81 4.19 7.31
C ALA A 226 -13.91 4.44 8.82
N VAL A 227 -13.42 3.50 9.65
CA VAL A 227 -13.25 3.66 11.10
C VAL A 227 -11.87 4.28 11.38
N PRO A 228 -11.69 5.09 12.43
CA PRO A 228 -10.34 5.47 12.87
C PRO A 228 -9.57 4.22 13.32
N LEU A 229 -8.78 3.62 12.42
CA LEU A 229 -7.79 2.61 12.78
C LEU A 229 -6.89 3.16 13.91
N PRO A 230 -6.50 2.34 14.91
CA PRO A 230 -5.45 2.74 15.81
C PRO A 230 -4.19 3.06 14.99
N ALA A 231 -3.54 4.18 15.29
CA ALA A 231 -2.41 4.70 14.52
C ALA A 231 -1.24 3.71 14.39
N VAL A 232 -1.19 2.69 15.25
CA VAL A 232 -0.11 1.70 15.34
C VAL A 232 -0.67 0.30 15.08
N CYS A 233 -0.04 -0.40 14.13
CA CYS A 233 -0.31 -1.79 13.80
C CYS A 233 0.92 -2.66 14.11
N THR A 234 0.71 -3.81 14.71
CA THR A 234 1.79 -4.76 14.99
C THR A 234 1.72 -5.89 13.97
N PHE A 235 2.76 -6.07 13.15
CA PHE A 235 2.82 -7.16 12.17
C PHE A 235 3.81 -8.22 12.63
N ARG A 236 3.29 -9.43 12.86
CA ARG A 236 4.10 -10.61 13.12
C ARG A 236 4.44 -11.26 11.77
N PRO A 237 5.71 -11.58 11.46
CA PRO A 237 6.03 -12.42 10.32
C PRO A 237 5.35 -13.78 10.52
N LEU A 238 4.53 -14.16 9.55
CA LEU A 238 3.88 -15.46 9.50
C LEU A 238 4.96 -16.54 9.42
N ARG A 239 5.00 -17.46 10.39
CA ARG A 239 5.78 -18.69 10.23
C ARG A 239 5.07 -19.57 9.20
N ALA A 240 5.83 -20.44 8.52
CA ALA A 240 5.24 -21.43 7.62
C ALA A 240 4.15 -22.29 8.30
N THR A 241 4.24 -22.48 9.62
CA THR A 241 3.24 -23.17 10.45
C THR A 241 1.99 -22.35 10.76
N ASP A 242 2.06 -21.02 10.68
CA ASP A 242 0.93 -20.13 10.98
C ASP A 242 -0.07 -20.06 9.80
N LEU A 243 0.39 -20.41 8.59
CA LEU A 243 -0.42 -20.47 7.36
C LEU A 243 -1.44 -21.62 7.34
N ALA A 244 -1.34 -22.57 8.28
CA ALA A 244 -2.24 -23.71 8.38
C ALA A 244 -3.40 -23.50 9.38
N ASN A 245 -3.44 -22.36 10.09
CA ASN A 245 -4.43 -22.10 11.13
C ASN A 245 -5.30 -20.88 10.81
N PRO A 246 -6.56 -21.05 10.38
CA PRO A 246 -7.46 -19.93 10.06
C PRO A 246 -7.80 -19.06 11.27
N ALA A 247 -7.61 -19.53 12.51
CA ALA A 247 -7.86 -18.77 13.73
C ALA A 247 -6.72 -17.80 14.12
N LEU A 248 -5.53 -17.90 13.50
CA LEU A 248 -4.38 -17.02 13.78
C LEU A 248 -4.27 -15.83 12.83
N ALA A 249 -5.22 -15.67 11.90
CA ALA A 249 -5.35 -14.49 11.03
C ALA A 249 -5.90 -13.24 11.75
N LEU A 250 -6.21 -13.35 13.05
CA LEU A 250 -6.57 -12.21 13.89
C LEU A 250 -5.32 -11.37 14.18
N LEU A 251 -5.05 -10.42 13.28
CA LEU A 251 -4.43 -9.17 13.65
C LEU A 251 -5.17 -8.65 14.90
N ARG A 252 -4.48 -8.60 16.04
CA ARG A 252 -4.97 -7.83 17.19
C ARG A 252 -4.95 -6.36 16.81
N TRP A 253 -6.03 -5.87 16.21
CA TRP A 253 -6.43 -4.48 16.31
C TRP A 253 -6.97 -4.27 17.72
N GLY A 254 -6.16 -3.68 18.58
CA GLY A 254 -6.57 -3.26 19.91
C GLY A 254 -6.15 -1.82 20.13
N PRO A 255 -6.97 -0.98 20.80
CA PRO A 255 -6.55 0.35 21.18
C PRO A 255 -5.36 0.25 22.14
N ALA A 256 -4.25 0.91 21.78
CA ALA A 256 -3.19 1.16 22.73
C ALA A 256 -3.71 2.22 23.72
N GLY A 257 -3.98 1.80 24.95
CA GLY A 257 -4.06 2.67 26.13
C GLY A 257 -5.16 3.73 26.12
N LEU A 258 -6.32 3.38 26.69
CA LEU A 258 -7.08 4.31 27.52
C LEU A 258 -7.20 3.68 28.90
N GLU A 259 -6.23 3.96 29.76
CA GLU A 259 -6.51 3.98 31.19
C GLU A 259 -7.33 5.25 31.47
N GLY A 260 -8.49 5.06 32.08
CA GLY A 260 -9.40 6.12 32.47
C GLY A 260 -10.60 5.48 33.15
N GLY A 261 -10.47 5.21 34.46
CA GLY A 261 -11.61 4.84 35.28
C GLY A 261 -12.58 6.00 35.40
N PHE A 262 -13.87 5.69 35.51
CA PHE A 262 -14.85 6.47 36.28
C PHE A 262 -16.03 5.56 36.63
N SER A 263 -16.42 5.60 37.91
CA SER A 263 -17.58 4.97 38.59
C SER A 263 -18.90 5.17 37.82
N ASP A 264 -19.94 4.34 37.98
CA ASP A 264 -20.56 3.82 39.22
C ASP A 264 -20.88 2.32 39.23
#